data_AF-A0AAW3BGH2-F1
#
_entry.id   AF-A0AAW3BGH2-F1
#
_cell.length_a   1.000
_cell.length_b   1.000
_cell.length_c   1.000
_cell.angle_alpha   90.00
_cell.angle_beta   90.00
_cell.angle_gamma   90.00
#
_symmetry.space_group_name_H-M   'P 1'
#
loop_
_entity.id
_entity.type
_entity.pdbx_description
1 polymer ?
#
loop_
_entity_poly.entity_id
_entity_poly.type
_entity_poly.pdbx_seq_one_letter_code
_entity_poly.pdbx_strand_id
1 'polypeptide(L)'
;KINHSLLMLGRALNSFSERKGSDVFISLRESKLTRLLSESFGGNSKTWMLATVSPTAFNLTESISTMDYATNAMAITNKAKVNSMKSLELKELKAAVARLEKQLENLAIVRGAKELDVAGLQEERDALRLAVLTARSQDAASERLRSTLQHIQLGNIALRRRVEAAEKRMIWSLDNEASFLFYKGRCAISLRRVLRGEKRAYRLALLAENGQLTPSTLNVELFSLSKDVTARKDPMELVGQSIRFYLRVVGAEDLPPQFCRHSFCKLSLLFDQDNHYFTTSTAEDTTSPRWNLVKQFELPHLSPEVISHFSTHRLFTFEVFGFST
;
A
#
# COMPACT_ATOMS: atom_id res chain seq x y z
N LYS A 1 -15.16 8.07 -69.78
CA LYS A 1 -15.21 8.30 -68.31
C LYS A 1 -15.55 9.76 -68.08
N ILE A 2 -16.62 10.07 -67.36
CA ILE A 2 -17.06 11.45 -67.10
C ILE A 2 -16.16 12.10 -66.04
N ASN A 3 -15.79 13.36 -66.23
CA ASN A 3 -15.05 14.13 -65.23
C ASN A 3 -15.88 14.28 -63.96
N HIS A 4 -15.37 13.79 -62.83
CA HIS A 4 -16.04 13.86 -61.53
C HIS A 4 -16.43 15.30 -61.14
N SER A 5 -15.60 16.29 -61.48
CA SER A 5 -15.87 17.70 -61.23
C SER A 5 -17.09 18.23 -62.00
N LEU A 6 -17.28 17.81 -63.26
CA LEU A 6 -18.43 18.20 -64.08
C LEU A 6 -19.71 17.50 -63.62
N LEU A 7 -19.61 16.22 -63.23
CA LEU A 7 -20.74 15.49 -62.67
C LEU A 7 -21.26 16.16 -61.38
N MET A 8 -20.34 16.54 -60.47
CA MET A 8 -20.72 17.22 -59.22
C MET A 8 -21.24 18.63 -59.44
N LEU A 9 -20.71 19.34 -60.44
CA LEU A 9 -21.26 20.62 -60.86
C LEU A 9 -22.70 20.47 -61.36
N GLY A 10 -23.00 19.42 -62.14
CA GLY A 10 -24.34 19.20 -62.69
C GLY A 10 -25.36 18.86 -61.61
N ARG A 11 -24.95 18.02 -60.66
CA ARG A 11 -25.75 17.73 -59.46
C ARG A 11 -26.02 18.99 -58.66
N ALA A 12 -25.00 19.82 -58.43
CA ALA A 12 -25.16 21.08 -57.71
C ALA A 12 -26.15 22.02 -58.43
N LEU A 13 -26.02 22.20 -59.75
CA LEU A 13 -26.92 23.04 -60.55
C LEU A 13 -28.37 22.57 -60.51
N ASN A 14 -28.61 21.26 -60.69
CA ASN A 14 -29.96 20.69 -60.62
C ASN A 14 -30.57 20.89 -59.23
N SER A 15 -29.78 20.69 -58.18
CA SER A 15 -30.20 20.97 -56.81
C SER A 15 -30.44 22.46 -56.56
N PHE A 16 -29.77 23.38 -57.28
CA PHE A 16 -30.04 24.81 -57.19
C PHE A 16 -31.29 25.23 -57.98
N SER A 17 -31.56 24.61 -59.13
CA SER A 17 -32.77 24.90 -59.94
C SER A 17 -34.06 24.39 -59.30
N GLU A 18 -33.99 23.27 -58.57
CA GLU A 18 -35.14 22.70 -57.85
C GLU A 18 -35.51 23.50 -56.59
N ARG A 19 -34.64 24.41 -56.11
CA ARG A 19 -34.89 25.29 -54.97
C ARG A 19 -35.83 26.44 -55.35
N LYS A 20 -37.12 26.12 -55.49
CA LYS A 20 -38.18 27.12 -55.35
C LYS A 20 -38.49 27.41 -53.87
N GLY A 21 -37.47 27.75 -53.08
CA GLY A 21 -37.66 28.34 -51.74
C GLY A 21 -37.47 27.46 -50.50
N SER A 22 -36.93 26.23 -50.58
CA SER A 22 -36.59 25.42 -49.41
C SER A 22 -35.08 25.29 -49.17
N ASP A 23 -34.69 25.27 -47.89
CA ASP A 23 -33.30 25.22 -47.41
C ASP A 23 -32.77 23.78 -47.41
N VAL A 24 -32.71 23.15 -48.58
CA VAL A 24 -31.97 21.88 -48.74
C VAL A 24 -30.48 22.15 -48.50
N PHE A 25 -29.66 21.17 -48.15
CA PHE A 25 -28.21 21.33 -48.08
C PHE A 25 -27.57 20.93 -49.42
N ILE A 26 -26.86 21.82 -50.12
CA ILE A 26 -26.06 21.44 -51.30
C ILE A 26 -24.59 21.25 -50.89
N SER A 27 -24.09 20.05 -51.09
CA SER A 27 -22.69 19.69 -50.86
C SER A 27 -21.75 20.21 -51.96
N LEU A 28 -21.49 21.52 -52.00
CA LEU A 28 -20.46 22.12 -52.88
C LEU A 28 -19.02 21.68 -52.55
N ARG A 29 -18.83 20.87 -51.50
CA ARG A 29 -17.53 20.38 -51.02
C ARG A 29 -17.04 19.11 -51.70
N GLU A 30 -17.89 18.44 -52.49
CA GLU A 30 -17.55 17.15 -53.11
C GLU A 30 -16.51 17.27 -54.25
N SER A 31 -16.36 18.46 -54.85
CA SER A 31 -15.36 18.74 -55.88
C SER A 31 -14.58 20.02 -55.57
N LYS A 32 -13.29 20.04 -55.94
CA LYS A 32 -12.46 21.25 -55.85
C LYS A 32 -13.06 22.40 -56.68
N LEU A 33 -13.60 22.10 -57.87
CA LEU A 33 -14.18 23.09 -58.77
C LEU A 33 -15.45 23.72 -58.17
N THR A 34 -16.35 22.90 -57.61
CA THR A 34 -17.58 23.38 -56.96
C THR A 34 -17.29 24.17 -55.69
N ARG A 35 -16.17 23.88 -55.01
CA ARG A 35 -15.72 24.61 -53.82
C ARG A 35 -15.13 25.97 -54.16
N LEU A 36 -14.39 26.09 -55.25
CA LEU A 36 -13.91 27.39 -55.74
C LEU A 36 -15.05 28.25 -56.28
N LEU A 37 -16.01 27.62 -56.94
CA LEU A 37 -17.17 28.30 -57.51
C LEU A 37 -18.35 28.42 -56.53
N SER A 38 -18.16 28.16 -55.24
CA SER A 38 -19.26 28.16 -54.29
C SER A 38 -19.94 29.54 -54.18
N GLU A 39 -19.18 30.62 -54.32
CA GLU A 39 -19.73 31.97 -54.34
C GLU A 39 -20.43 32.30 -55.66
N SER A 40 -20.14 31.56 -56.73
CA SER A 40 -20.72 31.76 -58.05
C SER A 40 -22.13 31.15 -58.21
N PHE A 41 -22.54 30.25 -57.31
CA PHE A 41 -23.85 29.59 -57.30
C PHE A 41 -24.59 29.88 -55.99
N GLY A 42 -25.48 30.88 -56.00
CA GLY A 42 -26.26 31.31 -54.83
C GLY A 42 -25.52 32.21 -53.84
N GLY A 43 -24.29 32.61 -54.15
CA GLY A 43 -23.42 33.41 -53.28
C GLY A 43 -23.27 34.87 -53.70
N ASN A 44 -22.15 35.46 -53.28
CA ASN A 44 -21.80 36.85 -53.52
C ASN A 44 -20.93 37.00 -54.79
N SER A 45 -21.52 36.78 -55.96
CA SER A 45 -20.84 36.94 -57.25
C SER A 45 -21.80 37.28 -58.38
N LYS A 46 -21.31 38.02 -59.38
CA LYS A 46 -22.01 38.21 -60.66
C LYS A 46 -21.50 37.17 -61.66
N THR A 47 -22.25 36.09 -61.80
CA THR A 47 -21.83 34.92 -62.58
C THR A 47 -22.45 34.94 -63.98
N TRP A 48 -21.66 34.60 -64.99
CA TRP A 48 -22.11 34.37 -66.36
C TRP A 48 -21.68 32.99 -66.80
N MET A 49 -22.59 32.23 -67.42
CA MET A 49 -22.29 30.94 -68.03
C MET A 49 -22.43 31.08 -69.54
N LEU A 50 -21.36 30.74 -70.28
CA LEU A 50 -21.38 30.66 -71.73
C LEU A 50 -21.48 29.20 -72.16
N ALA A 51 -22.61 28.84 -72.78
CA ALA A 51 -22.84 27.52 -73.34
C ALA A 51 -22.47 27.51 -74.82
N THR A 52 -21.37 26.85 -75.18
CA THR A 52 -20.92 26.71 -76.56
C THR A 52 -21.45 25.40 -77.14
N VAL A 53 -22.25 25.47 -78.20
CA VAL A 53 -22.86 24.30 -78.86
C VAL A 53 -22.44 24.21 -80.33
N SER A 54 -22.43 22.99 -80.86
CA SER A 54 -22.14 22.73 -82.27
C SER A 54 -23.45 22.50 -83.05
N PRO A 55 -23.62 23.09 -84.25
CA PRO A 55 -24.83 22.91 -85.07
C PRO A 55 -24.86 21.58 -85.84
N THR A 56 -23.84 20.72 -85.72
CA THR A 56 -23.75 19.47 -86.48
C THR A 56 -24.67 18.39 -85.91
N ALA A 57 -25.41 17.68 -86.77
CA ALA A 57 -26.34 16.62 -86.36
C ALA A 57 -25.70 15.49 -85.54
N PHE A 58 -24.41 15.19 -85.77
CA PHE A 58 -23.66 14.20 -84.99
C PHE A 58 -23.54 14.57 -83.50
N ASN A 59 -23.50 15.87 -83.18
CA ASN A 59 -23.33 16.37 -81.82
C ASN A 59 -24.67 16.72 -81.15
N LEU A 60 -25.81 16.38 -81.76
CA LEU A 60 -27.13 16.79 -81.28
C LEU A 60 -27.37 16.42 -79.82
N THR A 61 -26.99 15.21 -79.40
CA THR A 61 -27.17 14.72 -78.03
C THR A 61 -26.38 15.54 -76.99
N GLU A 62 -25.14 15.91 -77.31
CA GLU A 62 -24.28 16.71 -76.42
C GLU A 62 -24.71 18.19 -76.43
N SER A 63 -25.16 18.70 -77.57
CA SER A 63 -25.73 20.05 -77.69
C SER A 63 -26.98 20.19 -76.83
N ILE A 64 -27.88 19.21 -76.84
CA ILE A 64 -29.07 19.19 -75.96
C ILE A 64 -28.63 19.15 -74.49
N SER A 65 -27.71 18.25 -74.13
CA SER A 65 -27.20 18.13 -72.75
C SER A 65 -26.58 19.44 -72.24
N THR A 66 -25.88 20.18 -73.11
CA THR A 66 -25.28 21.48 -72.78
C THR A 66 -26.35 22.57 -72.59
N MET A 67 -27.41 22.56 -73.40
CA MET A 67 -28.53 23.50 -73.29
C MET A 67 -29.35 23.25 -72.02
N ASP A 68 -29.60 22.00 -71.65
CA ASP A 68 -30.27 21.64 -70.39
C ASP A 68 -29.46 22.15 -69.18
N TYR A 69 -28.13 21.98 -69.24
CA TYR A 69 -27.21 22.47 -68.23
C TYR A 69 -27.25 23.99 -68.07
N ALA A 70 -27.29 24.71 -69.20
CA ALA A 70 -27.40 26.16 -69.23
C ALA A 70 -28.75 26.65 -68.68
N THR A 71 -29.83 25.92 -68.99
CA THR A 71 -31.18 26.22 -68.51
C THR A 71 -31.26 26.09 -66.99
N ASN A 72 -30.67 25.04 -66.41
CA ASN A 72 -30.62 24.87 -64.95
C ASN A 72 -29.77 25.94 -64.27
N ALA A 73 -28.67 26.37 -64.90
CA ALA A 73 -27.84 27.45 -64.40
C ALA A 73 -28.58 28.81 -64.40
N MET A 74 -29.48 29.05 -65.36
CA MET A 74 -30.27 30.28 -65.44
C MET A 74 -31.27 30.43 -64.28
N ALA A 75 -31.73 29.33 -63.70
CA ALA A 75 -32.64 29.33 -62.55
C ALA A 75 -31.97 29.80 -61.24
N ILE A 76 -30.64 29.89 -61.21
CA ILE A 76 -29.87 30.23 -60.01
C ILE A 76 -29.84 31.74 -59.82
N THR A 77 -30.25 32.19 -58.62
CA THR A 77 -30.25 33.62 -58.26
C THR A 77 -29.13 33.92 -57.28
N ASN A 78 -28.20 34.80 -57.66
CA ASN A 78 -27.11 35.25 -56.81
C ASN A 78 -27.46 36.58 -56.11
N LYS A 79 -26.97 36.74 -54.88
CA LYS A 79 -27.13 37.98 -54.09
C LYS A 79 -25.79 38.69 -54.00
N ALA A 80 -25.39 39.31 -55.12
CA ALA A 80 -24.15 40.08 -55.18
C ALA A 80 -24.22 41.34 -54.30
N LYS A 81 -23.18 41.53 -53.49
CA LYS A 81 -22.97 42.65 -52.57
C LYS A 81 -21.59 43.25 -52.86
N VAL A 82 -21.46 44.56 -52.63
CA VAL A 82 -20.15 45.22 -52.76
C VAL A 82 -19.25 44.74 -51.62
N ASN A 83 -18.12 44.13 -51.98
CA ASN A 83 -17.07 43.72 -51.04
C ASN A 83 -16.32 44.96 -50.53
N SER A 84 -16.98 45.76 -49.70
CA SER A 84 -16.28 46.74 -48.88
C SER A 84 -15.71 45.97 -47.69
N MET A 85 -14.39 45.80 -47.65
CA MET A 85 -13.72 45.40 -46.42
C MET A 85 -14.09 46.43 -45.36
N LYS A 86 -15.11 46.12 -44.55
CA LYS A 86 -15.38 46.93 -43.37
C LYS A 86 -14.10 46.87 -42.56
N SER A 87 -13.51 48.03 -42.32
CA SER A 87 -12.36 48.21 -41.43
C SER A 87 -12.55 47.51 -40.07
N LEU A 88 -13.80 47.21 -39.70
CA LEU A 88 -14.21 46.44 -38.55
C LEU A 88 -13.64 45.00 -38.53
N GLU A 89 -13.77 44.21 -39.59
CA GLU A 89 -13.26 42.82 -39.61
C GLU A 89 -11.73 42.79 -39.56
N LEU A 90 -11.09 43.74 -40.26
CA LEU A 90 -9.64 43.89 -40.21
C LEU A 90 -9.15 44.35 -38.82
N LYS A 91 -9.92 45.24 -38.16
CA LYS A 91 -9.63 45.69 -36.79
C LYS A 91 -9.84 44.58 -35.77
N GLU A 92 -10.92 43.82 -35.89
CA GLU A 92 -11.21 42.66 -35.02
C GLU A 92 -10.13 41.59 -35.19
N LEU A 93 -9.71 41.29 -36.42
CA LEU A 93 -8.64 40.35 -36.69
C LEU A 93 -7.31 40.84 -36.09
N LYS A 94 -6.96 42.12 -36.26
CA LYS A 94 -5.76 42.71 -35.65
C LYS A 94 -5.83 42.69 -34.12
N ALA A 95 -6.98 42.98 -33.53
CA ALA A 95 -7.19 42.91 -32.09
C ALA A 95 -7.07 41.47 -31.56
N ALA A 96 -7.57 40.49 -32.32
CA ALA A 96 -7.43 39.07 -31.98
C ALA A 96 -5.96 38.63 -32.03
N VAL A 97 -5.19 39.05 -33.05
CA VAL A 97 -3.75 38.78 -33.13
C VAL A 97 -3.01 39.39 -31.94
N ALA A 98 -3.23 40.67 -31.63
CA ALA A 98 -2.60 41.32 -30.48
C ALA A 98 -2.95 40.64 -29.14
N ARG A 99 -4.20 40.16 -28.99
CA ARG A 99 -4.60 39.39 -27.80
C ARG A 99 -3.84 38.07 -27.71
N LEU A 100 -3.72 37.34 -28.81
CA LEU A 100 -3.03 36.06 -28.87
C LEU A 100 -1.53 36.21 -28.60
N GLU A 101 -0.89 37.25 -29.15
CA GLU A 101 0.51 37.56 -28.89
C GLU A 101 0.76 37.83 -27.39
N LYS A 102 -0.12 38.62 -26.75
CA LYS A 102 -0.05 38.86 -25.30
C LYS A 102 -0.24 37.58 -24.48
N GLN A 103 -1.13 36.69 -24.91
CA GLN A 103 -1.31 35.39 -24.24
C GLN A 103 -0.06 34.52 -24.36
N LEU A 104 0.61 34.51 -25.52
CA LEU A 104 1.86 33.79 -25.70
C LEU A 104 2.99 34.34 -24.83
N GLU A 105 3.10 35.66 -24.71
CA GLU A 105 4.10 36.30 -23.85
C GLU A 105 3.88 35.93 -22.38
N ASN A 106 2.65 36.00 -21.88
CA ASN A 106 2.32 35.57 -20.53
C ASN A 106 2.64 34.08 -20.29
N LEU A 107 2.35 33.22 -21.27
CA LEU A 107 2.68 31.80 -21.18
C LEU A 107 4.19 31.56 -21.17
N ALA A 108 4.98 32.35 -21.90
CA ALA A 108 6.43 32.27 -21.88
C ALA A 108 7.00 32.64 -20.50
N ILE A 109 6.47 33.68 -19.85
CA ILE A 109 6.86 34.07 -18.49
C ILE A 109 6.54 32.96 -17.49
N VAL A 110 5.31 32.43 -17.53
CA VAL A 110 4.89 31.32 -16.65
C VAL A 110 5.73 30.08 -16.88
N ARG A 111 6.08 29.78 -18.13
CA ARG A 111 6.96 28.67 -18.47
C ARG A 111 8.35 28.86 -17.89
N GLY A 112 8.95 30.04 -18.01
CA GLY A 112 10.26 30.35 -17.42
C GLY A 112 10.27 30.19 -15.89
N ALA A 113 9.21 30.66 -15.21
CA ALA A 113 9.06 30.47 -13.76
C ALA A 113 8.98 28.99 -13.38
N LYS A 114 8.17 28.20 -14.12
CA LYS A 114 8.07 26.75 -13.88
C LYS A 114 9.36 26.00 -14.17
N GLU A 115 10.14 26.41 -15.17
CA GLU A 115 11.43 25.80 -15.48
C GLU A 115 12.44 26.01 -14.33
N LEU A 116 12.42 27.18 -13.69
CA LEU A 116 13.22 27.47 -12.49
C LEU A 116 12.76 26.61 -11.29
N ASP A 117 11.45 26.50 -11.05
CA ASP A 117 10.91 25.64 -9.98
C ASP A 117 11.28 24.17 -10.19
N VAL A 118 11.21 23.68 -11.43
CA VAL A 118 11.58 22.31 -11.77
C VAL A 118 13.08 22.08 -11.56
N ALA A 119 13.94 23.04 -11.88
CA ALA A 119 15.37 22.94 -11.61
C ALA A 119 15.65 22.83 -10.09
N GLY A 120 15.01 23.67 -9.27
CA GLY A 120 15.14 23.59 -7.81
C GLY A 120 14.69 22.25 -7.22
N LEU A 121 13.55 21.74 -7.68
CA LEU A 121 13.05 20.42 -7.26
C LEU A 121 13.95 19.26 -7.71
N GLN A 122 14.64 19.41 -8.84
CA GLN A 122 15.61 18.41 -9.31
C GLN A 122 16.85 18.38 -8.42
N GLU A 123 17.38 19.54 -8.03
CA GLU A 123 18.50 19.63 -7.10
C GLU A 123 18.14 19.02 -5.74
N GLU A 124 16.96 19.34 -5.20
CA GLU A 124 16.50 18.78 -3.92
C GLU A 124 16.32 17.25 -4.00
N ARG A 125 15.74 16.74 -5.10
CA ARG A 125 15.61 15.30 -5.35
C ARG A 125 16.97 14.61 -5.38
N ASP A 126 17.96 15.20 -6.05
CA ASP A 126 19.26 14.58 -6.22
C ASP A 126 20.08 14.62 -4.91
N ALA A 127 19.92 15.68 -4.11
CA ALA A 127 20.43 15.75 -2.74
C ALA A 127 19.81 14.66 -1.83
N LEU A 128 18.49 14.49 -1.88
CA LEU A 128 17.77 13.46 -1.13
C LEU A 128 18.21 12.04 -1.55
N ARG A 129 18.41 11.80 -2.85
CA ARG A 129 18.91 10.51 -3.34
C ARG A 129 20.28 10.18 -2.77
N LEU A 130 21.18 11.17 -2.70
CA LEU A 130 22.50 10.98 -2.13
C LEU A 130 22.41 10.66 -0.63
N ALA A 131 21.57 11.38 0.12
CA ALA A 131 21.35 11.13 1.53
C ALA A 131 20.79 9.71 1.80
N VAL A 132 19.86 9.23 0.99
CA VAL A 132 19.31 7.86 1.09
C VAL A 132 20.40 6.81 0.82
N LEU A 133 21.28 7.04 -0.15
CA LEU A 133 22.40 6.12 -0.42
C LEU A 133 23.36 6.04 0.78
N THR A 134 23.67 7.19 1.41
CA THR A 134 24.51 7.20 2.61
C THR A 134 23.85 6.49 3.79
N ALA A 135 22.55 6.70 4.01
CA ALA A 135 21.81 6.05 5.09
C ALA A 135 21.81 4.52 4.90
N ARG A 136 21.55 4.02 3.68
CA ARG A 136 21.61 2.58 3.38
C ARG A 136 22.97 1.97 3.67
N SER A 137 24.05 2.70 3.41
CA SER A 137 25.41 2.24 3.72
C SER A 137 25.66 2.14 5.24
N GLN A 138 25.10 3.08 6.01
CA GLN A 138 25.16 3.08 7.47
C GLN A 138 24.30 1.99 8.10
N ASP A 139 23.13 1.68 7.52
CA ASP A 139 22.27 0.58 7.97
C ASP A 139 22.99 -0.77 7.86
N ALA A 140 23.68 -1.00 6.74
CA ALA A 140 24.46 -2.23 6.55
C ALA A 140 25.60 -2.35 7.58
N ALA A 141 26.26 -1.24 7.94
CA ALA A 141 27.27 -1.23 8.99
C ALA A 141 26.66 -1.48 10.39
N SER A 142 25.51 -0.87 10.67
CA SER A 142 24.78 -1.03 11.92
C SER A 142 24.29 -2.46 12.13
N GLU A 143 23.83 -3.11 11.07
CA GLU A 143 23.38 -4.51 11.11
C GLU A 143 24.54 -5.47 11.42
N ARG A 144 25.72 -5.24 10.83
CA ARG A 144 26.94 -5.99 11.17
C ARG A 144 27.37 -5.77 12.63
N LEU A 145 27.24 -4.55 13.13
CA LEU A 145 27.54 -4.27 14.54
C LEU A 145 26.55 -4.98 15.47
N ARG A 146 25.26 -5.02 15.12
CA ARG A 146 24.24 -5.75 15.89
C ARG A 146 24.52 -7.24 15.96
N SER A 147 24.86 -7.88 14.83
CA SER A 147 25.16 -9.32 14.82
C SER A 147 26.40 -9.65 15.65
N THR A 148 27.47 -8.85 15.54
CA THR A 148 28.68 -9.03 16.36
C THR A 148 28.42 -8.83 17.84
N LEU A 149 27.66 -7.81 18.23
CA LEU A 149 27.23 -7.60 19.61
C LEU A 149 26.42 -8.80 20.15
N GLN A 150 25.51 -9.34 19.35
CA GLN A 150 24.73 -10.53 19.73
C GLN A 150 25.63 -11.75 19.95
N HIS A 151 26.63 -11.99 19.09
CA HIS A 151 27.60 -13.07 19.29
C HIS A 151 28.43 -12.89 20.56
N ILE A 152 28.89 -11.66 20.84
CA ILE A 152 29.63 -11.33 22.06
C ILE A 152 28.76 -11.54 23.31
N GLN A 153 27.50 -11.12 23.27
CA GLN A 153 26.55 -11.34 24.37
C GLN A 153 26.37 -12.83 24.66
N LEU A 154 26.16 -13.65 23.63
CA LEU A 154 26.03 -15.10 23.79
C LEU A 154 27.32 -15.72 24.36
N GLY A 155 28.49 -15.29 23.88
CA GLY A 155 29.78 -15.71 24.42
C GLY A 155 29.97 -15.33 25.89
N ASN A 156 29.61 -14.11 26.28
CA ASN A 156 29.67 -13.65 27.67
C ASN A 156 28.72 -14.43 28.57
N ILE A 157 27.52 -14.76 28.11
CA ILE A 157 26.59 -15.64 28.84
C ILE A 157 27.23 -17.01 29.06
N ALA A 158 27.85 -17.60 28.03
CA ALA A 158 28.53 -18.89 28.16
C ALA A 158 29.70 -18.83 29.15
N LEU A 159 30.52 -17.77 29.09
CA LEU A 159 31.63 -17.56 30.02
C LEU A 159 31.16 -17.37 31.46
N ARG A 160 30.12 -16.56 31.70
CA ARG A 160 29.53 -16.40 33.04
C ARG A 160 29.05 -17.72 33.61
N ARG A 161 28.41 -18.57 32.79
CA ARG A 161 27.99 -19.92 33.20
C ARG A 161 29.18 -20.81 33.57
N ARG A 162 30.30 -20.71 32.85
CA ARG A 162 31.53 -21.45 33.18
C ARG A 162 32.13 -21.00 34.52
N VAL A 163 32.15 -19.69 34.79
CA VAL A 163 32.64 -19.15 36.05
C VAL A 163 31.77 -19.60 37.22
N GLU A 164 30.45 -19.55 37.07
CA GLU A 164 29.52 -19.96 38.13
C GLU A 164 29.59 -21.48 38.43
N ALA A 165 29.82 -22.30 37.40
CA ALA A 165 30.05 -23.74 37.57
C ALA A 165 31.38 -24.05 38.28
N ALA A 166 32.44 -23.28 37.97
CA ALA A 166 33.74 -23.40 38.63
C ALA A 166 33.67 -22.97 40.11
N GLU A 167 32.95 -21.88 40.41
CA GLU A 167 32.73 -21.38 41.77
C GLU A 167 32.02 -22.42 42.66
N LYS A 168 31.05 -23.15 42.10
CA LYS A 168 30.32 -24.24 42.78
C LYS A 168 31.11 -25.56 42.87
N ARG A 169 32.42 -25.57 42.57
CA ARG A 169 33.32 -26.75 42.57
C ARG A 169 32.88 -27.90 41.64
N MET A 170 32.12 -27.62 40.57
CA MET A 170 31.77 -28.62 39.53
C MET A 170 32.88 -28.77 38.49
N ILE A 171 34.13 -28.98 38.93
CA ILE A 171 35.33 -28.92 38.05
C ILE A 171 35.58 -30.25 37.32
N TRP A 172 34.94 -31.37 37.69
CA TRP A 172 35.18 -32.68 37.08
C TRP A 172 34.49 -32.92 35.72
N SER A 173 33.98 -31.90 35.05
CA SER A 173 33.14 -32.09 33.85
C SER A 173 33.28 -31.04 32.76
N LEU A 174 34.41 -30.36 32.71
CA LEU A 174 34.68 -29.33 31.70
C LEU A 174 35.77 -29.73 30.70
N ASP A 175 36.06 -31.02 30.58
CA ASP A 175 36.82 -31.56 29.45
C ASP A 175 35.87 -31.90 28.30
N ASN A 176 35.77 -30.96 27.37
CA ASN A 176 35.65 -31.11 25.92
C ASN A 176 34.66 -32.13 25.29
N GLU A 177 33.62 -32.56 25.98
CA GLU A 177 32.44 -33.15 25.35
C GLU A 177 31.19 -32.35 25.70
N ALA A 178 30.30 -32.24 24.70
CA ALA A 178 29.14 -31.38 24.68
C ALA A 178 28.43 -31.32 26.04
N SER A 179 28.34 -30.09 26.57
CA SER A 179 27.45 -29.64 27.64
C SER A 179 26.41 -30.69 28.02
N PHE A 180 26.50 -31.21 29.26
CA PHE A 180 25.51 -32.07 29.88
C PHE A 180 24.13 -31.93 29.25
N LEU A 181 23.59 -33.00 28.68
CA LEU A 181 22.20 -33.01 28.22
C LEU A 181 21.33 -32.53 29.40
N PHE A 182 20.72 -31.36 29.26
CA PHE A 182 19.80 -30.79 30.24
C PHE A 182 18.47 -30.57 29.55
N TYR A 183 17.40 -30.93 30.24
CA TYR A 183 16.06 -30.69 29.73
C TYR A 183 15.65 -29.26 30.08
N LYS A 184 15.46 -28.42 29.06
CA LYS A 184 14.91 -27.08 29.21
C LYS A 184 13.54 -27.00 28.56
N GLY A 185 12.50 -27.08 29.39
CA GLY A 185 11.12 -26.93 28.99
C GLY A 185 10.65 -25.49 29.13
N ARG A 186 10.22 -24.83 28.04
CA ARG A 186 9.62 -23.49 28.12
C ARG A 186 8.11 -23.55 27.99
N CYS A 187 7.40 -22.82 28.86
CA CYS A 187 5.99 -22.52 28.63
C CYS A 187 5.65 -21.10 29.06
N ALA A 188 4.56 -20.55 28.52
CA ALA A 188 4.12 -19.21 28.88
C ALA A 188 2.59 -19.08 28.95
N ILE A 189 2.11 -18.28 29.91
CA ILE A 189 0.69 -18.14 30.26
C ILE A 189 0.26 -16.68 30.11
N SER A 190 -0.96 -16.46 29.62
CA SER A 190 -1.63 -15.15 29.63
C SER A 190 -2.58 -15.00 30.82
N LEU A 191 -2.79 -13.77 31.29
CA LEU A 191 -3.62 -13.48 32.47
C LEU A 191 -5.11 -13.31 32.16
N ARG A 192 -5.55 -13.60 30.93
CA ARG A 192 -6.93 -13.39 30.44
C ARG A 192 -8.02 -13.94 31.38
N ARG A 193 -7.81 -15.11 32.00
CA ARG A 193 -8.82 -15.74 32.87
C ARG A 193 -8.73 -15.28 34.33
N VAL A 194 -7.56 -14.83 34.77
CA VAL A 194 -7.39 -14.20 36.09
C VAL A 194 -8.14 -12.86 36.12
N LEU A 195 -8.12 -12.13 35.01
CA LEU A 195 -8.91 -10.91 34.81
C LEU A 195 -10.44 -11.17 34.80
N ARG A 196 -10.88 -12.42 34.62
CA ARG A 196 -12.31 -12.80 34.73
C ARG A 196 -12.70 -13.27 36.14
N GLY A 197 -11.74 -13.35 37.07
CA GLY A 197 -11.96 -13.83 38.44
C GLY A 197 -12.03 -15.36 38.57
N GLU A 198 -11.70 -16.12 37.52
CA GLU A 198 -11.78 -17.58 37.54
C GLU A 198 -10.54 -18.20 38.21
N LYS A 199 -10.76 -19.09 39.19
CA LYS A 199 -9.72 -20.00 39.71
C LYS A 199 -9.50 -21.12 38.69
N ARG A 200 -8.28 -21.23 38.14
CA ARG A 200 -7.98 -22.29 37.16
C ARG A 200 -6.58 -22.88 37.29
N ALA A 201 -6.52 -24.20 37.18
CA ALA A 201 -5.30 -24.97 36.99
C ALA A 201 -5.00 -25.10 35.48
N TYR A 202 -3.74 -24.87 35.12
CA TYR A 202 -3.20 -24.97 33.78
C TYR A 202 -2.23 -26.15 33.72
N ARG A 203 -2.47 -27.06 32.79
CA ARG A 203 -1.50 -28.08 32.38
C ARG A 203 -0.85 -27.62 31.10
N LEU A 204 0.46 -27.45 31.13
CA LEU A 204 1.20 -26.77 30.08
C LEU A 204 2.27 -27.69 29.51
N ALA A 205 2.13 -28.04 28.24
CA ALA A 205 3.18 -28.79 27.55
C ALA A 205 4.47 -27.95 27.50
N LEU A 206 5.58 -28.61 27.80
CA LEU A 206 6.88 -27.99 27.80
C LEU A 206 7.52 -28.13 26.40
N LEU A 207 8.08 -27.03 25.90
CA LEU A 207 8.82 -27.00 24.64
C LEU A 207 10.31 -27.19 24.91
N ALA A 208 10.93 -28.16 24.22
CA ALA A 208 12.38 -28.34 24.24
C ALA A 208 13.10 -27.16 23.57
N GLU A 209 14.43 -27.05 23.74
CA GLU A 209 15.23 -25.97 23.14
C GLU A 209 15.16 -25.92 21.60
N ASN A 210 14.88 -27.05 20.95
CA ASN A 210 14.66 -27.15 19.51
C ASN A 210 13.24 -26.77 19.06
N GLY A 211 12.36 -26.36 19.98
CA GLY A 211 10.97 -25.99 19.71
C GLY A 211 10.01 -27.17 19.51
N GLN A 212 10.44 -28.41 19.73
CA GLN A 212 9.55 -29.57 19.71
C GLN A 212 8.78 -29.71 21.02
N LEU A 213 7.50 -30.09 20.91
CA LEU A 213 6.65 -30.39 22.05
C LEU A 213 7.11 -31.69 22.69
N THR A 214 7.35 -31.64 24.00
CA THR A 214 7.78 -32.78 24.78
C THR A 214 6.58 -33.36 25.55
N PRO A 215 6.63 -34.64 25.96
CA PRO A 215 5.54 -35.25 26.74
C PRO A 215 5.40 -34.62 28.13
N SER A 216 6.42 -33.91 28.60
CA SER A 216 6.43 -33.31 29.94
C SER A 216 5.48 -32.12 30.03
N THR A 217 4.76 -32.06 31.14
CA THR A 217 3.79 -31.00 31.40
C THR A 217 4.10 -30.27 32.71
N LEU A 218 3.86 -28.97 32.75
CA LEU A 218 3.98 -28.15 33.94
C LEU A 218 2.58 -27.79 34.46
N ASN A 219 2.38 -28.03 35.74
CA ASN A 219 1.14 -27.74 36.45
C ASN A 219 1.26 -26.42 37.22
N VAL A 220 0.48 -25.44 36.78
CA VAL A 220 0.46 -24.09 37.34
C VAL A 220 -0.97 -23.69 37.67
N GLU A 221 -1.19 -23.11 38.84
CA GLU A 221 -2.48 -22.62 39.27
C GLU A 221 -2.44 -21.11 39.47
N LEU A 222 -3.50 -20.44 39.01
CA LEU A 222 -3.66 -18.99 39.13
C LEU A 222 -4.96 -18.70 39.89
N PHE A 223 -4.86 -17.84 40.91
CA PHE A 223 -5.98 -17.48 41.78
C PHE A 223 -6.08 -15.96 41.93
N SER A 224 -7.25 -15.39 41.64
CA SER A 224 -7.54 -13.98 41.98
C SER A 224 -7.96 -13.87 43.45
N LEU A 225 -7.53 -12.80 44.13
CA LEU A 225 -7.85 -12.53 45.54
C LEU A 225 -9.06 -11.60 45.73
N SER A 226 -9.72 -11.17 44.64
CA SER A 226 -10.86 -10.25 44.73
C SER A 226 -12.09 -10.92 45.36
N LYS A 227 -12.77 -10.21 46.27
CA LYS A 227 -13.88 -10.72 47.09
C LYS A 227 -15.23 -10.88 46.36
N ASP A 228 -15.31 -10.59 45.07
CA ASP A 228 -16.56 -10.71 44.31
C ASP A 228 -16.62 -12.03 43.53
N VAL A 229 -17.42 -12.96 44.05
CA VAL A 229 -17.54 -14.38 43.65
C VAL A 229 -18.35 -14.59 42.35
N THR A 230 -18.49 -13.60 41.48
CA THR A 230 -19.14 -13.79 40.18
C THR A 230 -18.13 -13.71 39.05
N ALA A 231 -18.03 -14.78 38.25
CA ALA A 231 -17.24 -14.81 37.03
C ALA A 231 -17.63 -13.62 36.15
N ARG A 232 -16.73 -12.63 36.03
CA ARG A 232 -17.02 -11.40 35.27
C ARG A 232 -17.02 -11.76 33.79
N LYS A 233 -18.12 -11.45 33.09
CA LYS A 233 -18.27 -11.76 31.65
C LYS A 233 -17.30 -10.91 30.82
N ASP A 234 -17.09 -9.65 31.22
CA ASP A 234 -16.20 -8.71 30.55
C ASP A 234 -15.06 -8.20 31.45
N PRO A 235 -13.78 -8.38 31.05
CA PRO A 235 -12.61 -7.94 31.82
C PRO A 235 -12.42 -6.41 31.82
N MET A 236 -13.24 -5.66 31.06
CA MET A 236 -13.17 -4.20 30.93
C MET A 236 -13.79 -3.46 32.13
N GLU A 237 -14.55 -4.15 32.99
CA GLU A 237 -15.10 -3.60 34.24
C GLU A 237 -14.02 -3.33 35.32
N LEU A 238 -12.79 -3.79 35.08
CA LEU A 238 -11.64 -3.65 35.98
C LEU A 238 -10.81 -2.38 35.72
N VAL A 239 -11.23 -1.53 34.78
CA VAL A 239 -10.53 -0.28 34.46
C VAL A 239 -10.50 0.63 35.68
N GLY A 240 -9.30 1.00 36.11
CA GLY A 240 -9.04 1.83 37.29
C GLY A 240 -8.92 1.08 38.63
N GLN A 241 -9.16 -0.23 38.67
CA GLN A 241 -9.04 -1.05 39.88
C GLN A 241 -7.65 -1.71 39.98
N SER A 242 -7.22 -2.01 41.21
CA SER A 242 -6.01 -2.79 41.49
C SER A 242 -6.36 -4.26 41.71
N ILE A 243 -5.66 -5.18 41.04
CA ILE A 243 -5.90 -6.62 41.18
C ILE A 243 -4.72 -7.27 41.88
N ARG A 244 -5.03 -8.12 42.86
CA ARG A 244 -4.07 -9.01 43.51
C ARG A 244 -4.38 -10.45 43.12
N PHE A 245 -3.36 -11.18 42.70
CA PHE A 245 -3.48 -12.59 42.35
C PHE A 245 -2.28 -13.39 42.84
N TYR A 246 -2.50 -14.68 43.10
CA TYR A 246 -1.47 -15.64 43.43
C TYR A 246 -1.19 -16.53 42.23
N LEU A 247 0.09 -16.75 41.98
CA LEU A 247 0.60 -17.76 41.06
C LEU A 247 1.22 -18.89 41.89
N ARG A 248 0.66 -20.09 41.78
CA ARG A 248 1.18 -21.30 42.39
C ARG A 248 1.75 -22.23 41.33
N VAL A 249 3.05 -22.48 41.37
CA VAL A 249 3.71 -23.51 40.56
C VAL A 249 3.68 -24.81 41.37
N VAL A 250 2.79 -25.73 40.99
CA VAL A 250 2.55 -26.98 41.72
C VAL A 250 3.71 -27.94 41.50
N GLY A 251 4.11 -28.15 40.24
CA GLY A 251 5.09 -29.14 39.86
C GLY A 251 5.10 -29.42 38.37
N ALA A 252 5.98 -30.33 37.93
CA ALA A 252 5.96 -30.90 36.60
C ALA A 252 5.57 -32.38 36.64
N GLU A 253 5.03 -32.89 35.54
CA GLU A 253 4.69 -34.29 35.33
C GLU A 253 5.38 -34.78 34.05
N ASP A 254 5.72 -36.06 34.01
CA ASP A 254 6.32 -36.74 32.86
C ASP A 254 7.63 -36.11 32.37
N LEU A 255 8.49 -35.64 33.28
CA LEU A 255 9.86 -35.27 32.93
C LEU A 255 10.62 -36.51 32.43
N PRO A 256 11.48 -36.38 31.40
CA PRO A 256 12.18 -37.54 30.86
C PRO A 256 13.06 -38.16 31.96
N PRO A 257 13.06 -39.50 32.11
CA PRO A 257 13.73 -40.19 33.22
C PRO A 257 15.26 -39.97 33.25
N GLN A 258 15.82 -39.58 32.11
CA GLN A 258 17.24 -39.25 31.93
C GLN A 258 17.61 -37.88 32.53
N PHE A 259 16.64 -37.05 32.93
CA PHE A 259 16.83 -35.66 33.39
C PHE A 259 16.09 -35.36 34.71
N CYS A 260 16.10 -36.32 35.64
CA CYS A 260 15.37 -36.22 36.91
C CYS A 260 16.21 -35.71 38.09
N ARG A 261 17.52 -35.55 37.91
CA ARG A 261 18.44 -35.12 38.98
C ARG A 261 18.42 -33.59 39.09
N HIS A 262 18.25 -33.07 40.31
CA HIS A 262 18.21 -31.63 40.62
C HIS A 262 17.25 -30.80 39.73
N SER A 263 15.98 -31.21 39.66
CA SER A 263 14.97 -30.50 38.88
C SER A 263 14.45 -29.25 39.60
N PHE A 264 14.41 -28.12 38.90
CA PHE A 264 13.82 -26.88 39.41
C PHE A 264 13.15 -26.08 38.29
N CYS A 265 12.19 -25.24 38.66
CA CYS A 265 11.50 -24.34 37.75
C CYS A 265 11.93 -22.90 38.03
N LYS A 266 12.29 -22.19 36.96
CA LYS A 266 12.57 -20.77 36.95
C LYS A 266 11.36 -20.05 36.36
N LEU A 267 10.76 -19.18 37.16
CA LEU A 267 9.71 -18.25 36.77
C LEU A 267 10.34 -16.90 36.43
N SER A 268 10.06 -16.35 35.25
CA SER A 268 10.47 -14.99 34.87
C SER A 268 9.28 -14.21 34.30
N LEU A 269 9.27 -12.90 34.54
CA LEU A 269 8.29 -11.96 33.98
C LEU A 269 8.86 -11.31 32.72
N LEU A 270 8.10 -11.31 31.63
CA LEU A 270 8.57 -10.79 30.34
C LEU A 270 8.75 -9.26 30.28
N PHE A 271 8.19 -8.52 31.23
CA PHE A 271 8.18 -7.05 31.25
C PHE A 271 9.11 -6.44 32.31
N ASP A 272 9.89 -7.28 33.00
CA ASP A 272 10.81 -6.79 34.01
C ASP A 272 12.15 -6.39 33.37
N GLN A 273 12.48 -5.11 33.42
CA GLN A 273 13.73 -4.56 32.87
C GLN A 273 14.97 -5.06 33.63
N ASP A 274 14.78 -5.50 34.88
CA ASP A 274 15.84 -5.97 35.77
C ASP A 274 16.01 -7.50 35.78
N ASN A 275 15.26 -8.22 34.93
CA ASN A 275 15.39 -9.67 34.75
C ASN A 275 15.16 -10.48 36.05
N HIS A 276 14.33 -9.99 36.99
CA HIS A 276 14.08 -10.73 38.21
C HIS A 276 13.40 -12.06 37.89
N TYR A 277 13.96 -13.13 38.47
CA TYR A 277 13.45 -14.47 38.32
C TYR A 277 13.28 -15.12 39.69
N PHE A 278 12.28 -15.99 39.79
CA PHE A 278 12.02 -16.77 40.98
C PHE A 278 12.31 -18.23 40.68
N THR A 279 13.17 -18.86 41.48
CA THR A 279 13.44 -20.30 41.40
C THR A 279 12.62 -21.04 42.44
N THR A 280 12.10 -22.21 42.07
CA THR A 280 11.51 -23.16 43.02
C THR A 280 12.58 -23.85 43.87
N SER A 281 12.15 -24.59 44.89
CA SER A 281 12.99 -25.60 45.53
C SER A 281 13.48 -26.63 44.50
N THR A 282 14.65 -27.20 44.73
CA THR A 282 15.19 -28.28 43.91
C THR A 282 14.61 -29.61 44.37
N ALA A 283 14.11 -30.41 43.43
CA ALA A 283 13.64 -31.76 43.70
C ALA A 283 14.63 -32.77 43.10
N GLU A 284 14.97 -33.79 43.87
CA GLU A 284 15.97 -34.80 43.52
C GLU A 284 15.29 -36.10 43.06
N ASP A 285 15.77 -36.66 41.95
CA ASP A 285 15.48 -38.00 41.44
C ASP A 285 14.00 -38.36 41.30
N THR A 286 13.18 -37.41 40.83
CA THR A 286 11.75 -37.65 40.56
C THR A 286 11.35 -37.20 39.16
N THR A 287 10.54 -38.02 38.48
CA THR A 287 9.91 -37.70 37.18
C THR A 287 8.74 -36.71 37.30
N SER A 288 8.17 -36.59 38.49
CA SER A 288 7.05 -35.70 38.79
C SER A 288 7.32 -34.83 40.03
N PRO A 289 8.24 -33.84 39.94
CA PRO A 289 8.63 -33.01 41.06
C PRO A 289 7.49 -32.08 41.49
N ARG A 290 7.28 -31.97 42.80
CA ARG A 290 6.31 -31.05 43.40
C ARG A 290 7.02 -29.94 44.15
N TRP A 291 6.96 -28.74 43.61
CA TRP A 291 7.66 -27.57 44.14
C TRP A 291 6.78 -26.68 45.02
N ASN A 292 5.48 -26.63 44.72
CA ASN A 292 4.47 -25.83 45.44
C ASN A 292 4.87 -24.37 45.73
N LEU A 293 5.59 -23.72 44.82
CA LEU A 293 5.98 -22.33 44.96
C LEU A 293 4.76 -21.42 44.79
N VAL A 294 4.44 -20.62 45.81
CA VAL A 294 3.37 -19.62 45.75
C VAL A 294 3.99 -18.22 45.74
N LYS A 295 3.61 -17.40 44.76
CA LYS A 295 3.99 -15.98 44.70
C LYS A 295 2.77 -15.09 44.50
N GLN A 296 2.75 -13.99 45.24
CA GLN A 296 1.73 -12.96 45.15
C GLN A 296 2.19 -11.88 44.18
N PHE A 297 1.29 -11.45 43.31
CA PHE A 297 1.47 -10.32 42.42
C PHE A 297 0.35 -9.30 42.62
N GLU A 298 0.71 -8.03 42.55
CA GLU A 298 -0.20 -6.89 42.64
C GLU A 298 -0.04 -6.02 41.41
N LEU A 299 -1.15 -5.78 40.70
CA LEU A 299 -1.21 -4.91 39.54
C LEU A 299 -2.00 -3.65 39.91
N PRO A 300 -1.33 -2.52 40.15
CA PRO A 300 -2.00 -1.26 40.48
C PRO A 300 -2.58 -0.60 39.21
N HIS A 301 -3.76 0.02 39.33
CA HIS A 301 -4.37 0.91 38.33
C HIS A 301 -4.39 0.37 36.88
N LEU A 302 -5.26 -0.60 36.61
CA LEU A 302 -5.37 -1.18 35.27
C LEU A 302 -5.99 -0.19 34.26
N SER A 303 -5.25 0.14 33.21
CA SER A 303 -5.76 0.88 32.05
C SER A 303 -6.40 -0.08 31.01
N PRO A 304 -7.30 0.40 30.14
CA PRO A 304 -7.90 -0.43 29.09
C PRO A 304 -6.87 -1.10 28.17
N GLU A 305 -5.77 -0.39 27.88
CA GLU A 305 -4.67 -0.89 27.05
C GLU A 305 -3.91 -2.03 27.75
N VAL A 306 -3.66 -1.91 29.06
CA VAL A 306 -2.99 -2.93 29.86
C VAL A 306 -3.85 -4.19 29.98
N ILE A 307 -5.17 -4.04 30.16
CA ILE A 307 -6.11 -5.17 30.21
C ILE A 307 -6.14 -5.93 28.86
N SER A 308 -6.17 -5.21 27.74
CA SER A 308 -6.11 -5.80 26.40
C SER A 308 -4.77 -6.51 26.16
N HIS A 309 -3.67 -5.89 26.58
CA HIS A 309 -2.34 -6.43 26.43
C HIS A 309 -2.16 -7.73 27.25
N PHE A 310 -2.56 -7.74 28.52
CA PHE A 310 -2.47 -8.91 29.41
C PHE A 310 -3.43 -10.05 29.05
N SER A 311 -4.49 -9.75 28.32
CA SER A 311 -5.42 -10.75 27.78
C SER A 311 -4.87 -11.45 26.54
N THR A 312 -4.05 -10.75 25.75
CA THR A 312 -3.61 -11.20 24.42
C THR A 312 -2.18 -11.77 24.45
N HIS A 313 -1.30 -11.18 25.26
CA HIS A 313 0.11 -11.55 25.31
C HIS A 313 0.40 -12.52 26.46
N ARG A 314 1.40 -13.39 26.25
CA ARG A 314 1.91 -14.28 27.28
C ARG A 314 2.83 -13.47 28.18
N LEU A 315 2.66 -13.57 29.50
CA LEU A 315 3.29 -12.66 30.47
C LEU A 315 4.37 -13.34 31.31
N PHE A 316 4.09 -14.57 31.72
CA PHE A 316 5.00 -15.38 32.50
C PHE A 316 5.66 -16.40 31.61
N THR A 317 6.98 -16.51 31.72
CA THR A 317 7.74 -17.62 31.16
C THR A 317 8.20 -18.54 32.27
N PHE A 318 7.90 -19.82 32.12
CA PHE A 318 8.35 -20.89 32.99
C PHE A 318 9.43 -21.65 32.24
N GLU A 319 10.61 -21.76 32.83
CA GLU A 319 11.70 -22.59 32.34
C GLU A 319 11.93 -23.71 33.35
N VAL A 320 11.59 -24.93 32.98
CA VAL A 320 11.85 -26.12 33.79
C VAL A 320 13.20 -26.69 33.40
N PHE A 321 14.07 -26.87 34.39
CA PHE A 321 15.39 -27.46 34.23
C PHE A 321 15.41 -28.84 34.89
N GLY A 322 15.98 -29.81 34.19
CA GLY A 322 16.32 -31.13 34.71
C GLY A 322 17.71 -31.52 34.23
N PHE A 323 18.54 -32.06 35.13
CA PHE A 323 19.91 -32.46 34.81
C PHE A 323 20.01 -33.98 34.71
N SER A 324 20.92 -34.42 33.86
CA SER A 324 21.22 -35.85 33.73
C SER A 324 21.94 -36.39 34.94
N THR A 325 21.73 -37.68 35.22
CA THR A 325 22.35 -38.42 36.34
C THR A 325 23.86 -38.48 36.24
#